data_AF-A0A537X2H2-F1
#
_entry.id   AF-A0A537X2H2-F1
#
_cell.length_a   1.000
_cell.length_b   1.000
_cell.length_c   1.000
_cell.angle_alpha   90.00
_cell.angle_beta   90.00
_cell.angle_gamma   90.00
#
_symmetry.space_group_name_H-M   'P 1'
#
loop_
_entity.id
_entity.type
_entity.pdbx_description
1 polymer ?
#
loop_
_entity_poly.entity_id
_entity_poly.type
_entity_poly.pdbx_seq_one_letter_code
_entity_poly.pdbx_strand_id
1 'polypeptide(L)'
;MDRDLERRERRHIRRWASRISIGALVGAGVGAVGGAVWGAIAFRPGSMAMWSVAIASAIFLSLMGALVGGMSGLESPDPRMEPSQFDEPTQEPPGLTRPERPPGDAPPPR
;
A
#
# COMPACT_ATOMS: atom_id res chain seq x y z
N MET A 1 -17.78 -18.02 3.42
CA MET A 1 -17.36 -17.80 2.03
C MET A 1 -17.39 -16.31 1.68
N ASP A 2 -18.55 -15.63 1.64
CA ASP A 2 -18.59 -14.17 1.36
C ASP A 2 -17.87 -13.32 2.42
N ARG A 3 -18.04 -13.64 3.72
CA ARG A 3 -17.39 -12.91 4.82
C ARG A 3 -15.85 -13.00 4.84
N ASP A 4 -15.30 -14.04 4.23
CA ASP A 4 -13.86 -14.29 4.20
C ASP A 4 -13.18 -13.49 3.08
N LEU A 5 -13.89 -13.30 1.96
CA LEU A 5 -13.49 -12.42 0.86
C LEU A 5 -13.47 -10.95 1.33
N GLU A 6 -14.53 -10.50 2.02
CA GLU A 6 -14.60 -9.15 2.59
C GLU A 6 -13.43 -8.84 3.55
N ARG A 7 -13.02 -9.81 4.37
CA ARG A 7 -11.88 -9.64 5.31
C ARG A 7 -10.52 -9.56 4.61
N ARG A 8 -10.34 -10.29 3.51
CA ARG A 8 -9.10 -10.24 2.70
C ARG A 8 -9.02 -8.93 1.92
N GLU A 9 -10.14 -8.52 1.33
CA GLU A 9 -10.26 -7.29 0.56
C GLU A 9 -9.99 -6.05 1.43
N ARG A 10 -10.55 -6.00 2.65
CA ARG A 10 -10.27 -4.91 3.62
C ARG A 10 -8.80 -4.77 3.98
N ARG A 11 -8.06 -5.90 4.11
CA ARG A 11 -6.62 -5.87 4.44
C ARG A 11 -5.79 -5.34 3.28
N HIS A 12 -6.13 -5.73 2.04
CA HIS A 12 -5.46 -5.22 0.84
C HIS A 12 -5.77 -3.73 0.61
N ILE A 13 -7.03 -3.33 0.76
CA ILE A 13 -7.46 -1.92 0.68
C ILE A 13 -6.72 -1.06 1.71
N ARG A 14 -6.53 -1.55 2.94
CA ARG A 14 -5.86 -0.77 3.99
C ARG A 14 -4.38 -0.54 3.69
N ARG A 15 -3.68 -1.52 3.12
CA ARG A 15 -2.27 -1.36 2.70
C ARG A 15 -2.16 -0.37 1.54
N TRP A 16 -3.06 -0.48 0.56
CA TRP A 16 -3.11 0.42 -0.59
C TRP A 16 -3.42 1.86 -0.18
N ALA A 17 -4.44 2.04 0.66
CA ALA A 17 -4.81 3.33 1.25
C ALA A 17 -3.68 3.95 2.07
N SER A 18 -2.90 3.14 2.79
CA SER A 18 -1.75 3.62 3.57
C SER A 18 -0.62 4.15 2.68
N ARG A 19 -0.35 3.56 1.52
CA ARG A 19 0.70 4.05 0.61
C ARG A 19 0.29 5.33 -0.11
N ILE A 20 -0.99 5.42 -0.50
CA ILE A 20 -1.58 6.65 -1.06
C ILE A 20 -1.51 7.79 -0.06
N SER A 21 -1.85 7.55 1.21
CA SER A 21 -1.84 8.60 2.23
C SER A 21 -0.43 9.10 2.54
N ILE A 22 0.57 8.21 2.57
CA ILE A 22 1.98 8.59 2.75
C ILE A 22 2.44 9.44 1.57
N GLY A 23 2.17 9.01 0.33
CA GLY A 23 2.50 9.76 -0.86
C GLY A 23 1.85 11.14 -0.89
N ALA A 24 0.57 11.23 -0.53
CA ALA A 24 -0.16 12.48 -0.42
C ALA A 24 0.44 13.45 0.63
N LEU A 25 0.79 12.94 1.81
CA LEU A 25 1.39 13.73 2.89
C LEU A 25 2.76 14.30 2.49
N VAL A 26 3.62 13.47 1.88
CA VAL A 26 4.93 13.92 1.40
C VAL A 26 4.77 14.95 0.30
N GLY A 27 3.88 14.68 -0.67
CA GLY A 27 3.56 15.62 -1.74
C GLY A 27 3.04 16.97 -1.24
N ALA A 28 2.12 16.96 -0.26
CA ALA A 28 1.61 18.16 0.36
C ALA A 28 2.71 18.97 1.05
N GLY A 29 3.60 18.31 1.81
CA GLY A 29 4.71 18.96 2.50
C GLY A 29 5.70 19.61 1.54
N VAL A 30 6.16 18.86 0.54
CA VAL A 30 7.08 19.36 -0.50
C VAL A 30 6.44 20.50 -1.28
N GLY A 31 5.16 20.36 -1.65
CA GLY A 31 4.44 21.38 -2.40
C GLY A 31 4.18 22.65 -1.61
N ALA A 32 3.84 22.55 -0.33
CA ALA A 32 3.65 23.72 0.53
C ALA A 32 4.97 24.50 0.69
N VAL A 33 6.08 23.80 0.97
CA VAL A 33 7.40 24.44 1.14
C VAL A 33 7.87 25.06 -0.18
N GLY A 34 7.85 24.29 -1.27
CA GLY A 34 8.29 24.76 -2.59
C GLY A 34 7.46 25.93 -3.10
N GLY A 35 6.13 25.87 -2.92
CA GLY A 35 5.23 26.95 -3.33
C GLY A 35 5.32 28.17 -2.43
N ALA A 36 5.59 28.02 -1.13
CA ALA A 36 5.85 29.17 -0.25
C ALA A 36 7.15 29.88 -0.62
N VAL A 37 8.23 29.13 -0.89
CA VAL A 37 9.51 29.70 -1.35
C VAL A 37 9.33 30.39 -2.69
N TRP A 38 8.73 29.72 -3.68
CA TRP A 38 8.50 30.29 -5.00
C TRP A 38 7.54 31.50 -4.94
N GLY A 39 6.47 31.38 -4.16
CA GLY A 39 5.50 32.45 -3.94
C GLY A 39 6.13 33.68 -3.31
N ALA A 40 7.05 33.51 -2.36
CA ALA A 40 7.76 34.62 -1.72
C ALA A 40 8.76 35.32 -2.67
N ILE A 41 9.26 34.62 -3.69
CA ILE A 41 10.12 35.18 -4.74
C ILE A 41 9.28 35.92 -5.78
N ALA A 42 8.18 35.30 -6.23
CA ALA A 42 7.35 35.81 -7.33
C ALA A 42 6.36 36.91 -6.88
N PHE A 43 5.92 36.87 -5.62
CA PHE A 43 4.93 37.79 -5.07
C PHE A 43 5.46 38.46 -3.79
N ARG A 44 4.81 39.56 -3.41
CA ARG A 44 5.13 40.24 -2.15
C ARG A 44 4.95 39.28 -0.96
N PRO A 45 5.94 39.15 -0.06
CA PRO A 45 5.83 38.30 1.12
C PRO A 45 4.59 38.63 1.95
N GLY A 46 3.84 37.60 2.33
CA GLY A 46 2.61 37.73 3.10
C GLY A 46 1.37 38.11 2.28
N SER A 47 1.49 38.30 0.96
CA SER A 47 0.33 38.55 0.09
C SER A 47 -0.57 37.31 -0.06
N MET A 48 -1.86 37.52 -0.34
CA MET A 48 -2.77 36.42 -0.65
C MET A 48 -2.31 35.62 -1.87
N ALA A 49 -1.70 36.27 -2.86
CA ALA A 49 -1.18 35.61 -4.05
C ALA A 49 -0.04 34.62 -3.74
N MET A 50 0.85 34.97 -2.79
CA MET A 50 1.87 34.05 -2.31
C MET A 50 1.25 32.80 -1.69
N TRP A 51 0.26 32.99 -0.80
CA TRP A 51 -0.40 31.88 -0.12
C TRP A 51 -1.25 31.03 -1.05
N SER A 52 -1.88 31.62 -2.08
CA SER A 52 -2.63 30.85 -3.07
C SER A 52 -1.72 29.93 -3.88
N VAL A 53 -0.51 30.40 -4.22
CA VAL A 53 0.49 29.55 -4.90
C VAL A 53 0.94 28.41 -4.00
N ALA A 54 1.26 28.69 -2.73
CA ALA A 54 1.67 27.67 -1.77
C ALA A 54 0.59 26.58 -1.55
N ILE A 55 -0.68 26.98 -1.48
CA ILE A 55 -1.80 26.05 -1.35
C ILE A 55 -1.99 25.25 -2.65
N ALA A 56 -1.96 25.92 -3.81
CA ALA A 56 -2.13 25.26 -5.10
C ALA A 56 -1.04 24.21 -5.36
N SER A 57 0.22 24.53 -5.06
CA SER A 57 1.33 23.60 -5.18
C SER A 57 1.23 22.44 -4.18
N ALA A 58 0.79 22.69 -2.95
CA ALA A 58 0.55 21.64 -1.95
C ALA A 58 -0.53 20.65 -2.42
N ILE A 59 -1.65 21.16 -2.96
CA ILE A 59 -2.73 20.32 -3.49
C ILE A 59 -2.22 19.51 -4.69
N PHE A 60 -1.58 20.17 -5.65
CA PHE A 60 -1.10 19.52 -6.88
C PHE A 60 -0.08 18.42 -6.57
N LEU A 61 0.93 18.71 -5.75
CA LEU A 61 1.94 17.73 -5.39
C LEU A 61 1.42 16.65 -4.44
N SER A 62 0.41 16.95 -3.61
CA SER A 62 -0.30 15.93 -2.83
C SER A 62 -0.99 14.92 -3.75
N LEU A 63 -1.70 15.39 -4.78
CA LEU A 63 -2.37 14.50 -5.75
C LEU A 63 -1.35 13.67 -6.55
N MET A 64 -0.25 14.28 -6.99
CA MET A 64 0.83 13.54 -7.65
C MET A 64 1.52 12.55 -6.73
N GLY A 65 1.79 12.92 -5.48
CA GLY A 65 2.36 12.03 -4.47
C GLY A 65 1.43 10.86 -4.14
N ALA A 66 0.12 11.12 -4.04
CA ALA A 66 -0.90 10.09 -3.87
C ALA A 66 -0.92 9.11 -5.05
N LEU A 67 -0.85 9.62 -6.28
CA LEU A 67 -0.79 8.81 -7.50
C LEU A 67 0.46 7.94 -7.52
N VAL A 68 1.64 8.54 -7.30
CA VAL A 68 2.93 7.83 -7.28
C VAL A 68 2.96 6.79 -6.16
N GLY A 69 2.55 7.15 -4.95
CA GLY A 69 2.46 6.24 -3.81
C GLY A 69 1.47 5.09 -4.06
N GLY A 70 0.37 5.36 -4.76
CA GLY A 70 -0.58 4.35 -5.22
C GLY A 70 0.03 3.39 -6.26
N MET A 71 0.79 3.91 -7.22
CA MET A 71 1.49 3.10 -8.23
C MET A 71 2.60 2.24 -7.62
N SER A 72 3.39 2.76 -6.67
CA SER A 72 4.37 1.97 -5.90
C SER A 72 3.72 0.90 -5.03
N GLY A 73 2.40 0.97 -4.80
CA GLY A 73 1.61 -0.08 -4.18
C GLY A 73 1.36 -1.31 -5.05
N LEU A 74 1.52 -1.18 -6.37
CA LEU A 74 1.31 -2.23 -7.36
C LEU A 74 2.57 -3.05 -7.63
N GLU A 75 3.70 -2.65 -7.05
CA GLU A 75 4.96 -3.39 -7.15
C GLU A 75 4.76 -4.76 -6.49
N SER A 76 4.94 -5.80 -7.30
CA SER A 76 4.64 -7.19 -6.97
C SER A 76 5.32 -7.57 -5.63
N PRO A 77 4.62 -8.22 -4.69
CA PRO A 77 5.26 -8.77 -3.50
C PRO A 77 6.49 -9.59 -3.91
N ASP A 78 7.64 -9.33 -3.28
CA ASP A 78 8.90 -10.01 -3.60
C ASP A 78 8.66 -11.52 -3.72
N PRO A 79 8.92 -12.14 -4.89
CA PRO A 79 8.68 -13.57 -5.08
C PRO A 79 9.52 -14.46 -4.16
N ARG A 80 10.49 -13.88 -3.43
CA ARG A 80 11.25 -14.53 -2.36
C ARG A 80 10.49 -14.65 -1.03
N MET A 81 9.35 -14.00 -0.88
CA MET A 81 8.44 -14.19 0.25
C MET A 81 7.44 -15.28 -0.14
N GLU A 82 7.74 -16.52 0.25
CA GLU A 82 6.84 -17.64 0.00
C GLU A 82 5.44 -17.36 0.59
N PRO A 83 4.34 -17.66 -0.13
CA PRO A 83 2.96 -17.48 0.35
C PRO A 83 2.58 -18.30 1.60
N SER A 84 3.52 -19.05 2.18
CA SER A 84 3.36 -19.92 3.34
C SER A 84 3.43 -19.17 4.69
N GLN A 85 3.86 -17.90 4.70
CA GLN A 85 3.88 -17.10 5.93
C GLN A 85 2.52 -16.47 6.21
N PHE A 86 1.65 -17.25 6.84
CA PHE A 86 0.49 -16.73 7.54
C PHE A 86 0.95 -15.88 8.74
N ASP A 87 0.32 -14.71 8.96
CA ASP A 87 0.54 -13.84 10.14
C ASP A 87 0.26 -14.57 11.47
N GLU A 88 -0.33 -15.77 11.43
CA GLU A 88 -0.64 -16.63 12.56
C GLU A 88 -0.21 -18.07 12.22
N PRO A 89 0.93 -18.55 12.74
CA PRO A 89 1.55 -19.83 12.35
C PRO A 89 0.70 -21.09 12.60
N THR A 90 -0.47 -20.97 13.22
CA THR A 90 -1.29 -22.09 13.72
C THR A 90 -2.60 -22.27 12.97
N GLN A 91 -2.96 -21.41 12.01
CA GLN A 91 -4.21 -21.52 11.27
C GLN A 91 -4.01 -22.20 9.91
N GLU A 92 -3.90 -23.52 9.92
CA GLU A 92 -4.02 -24.31 8.69
C GLU A 92 -5.45 -24.24 8.15
N PRO A 93 -5.66 -23.95 6.85
CA PRO A 93 -6.99 -23.93 6.26
C PRO A 93 -7.61 -25.33 6.31
N PRO A 94 -8.85 -25.47 6.82
CA PRO A 94 -9.52 -26.77 6.86
C PRO A 94 -9.68 -27.31 5.44
N GLY A 95 -9.04 -28.45 5.16
CA GLY A 95 -9.15 -29.16 3.88
C GLY A 95 -7.87 -29.28 3.04
N LEU A 96 -6.73 -28.73 3.48
CA LEU A 96 -5.44 -28.86 2.76
C LEU A 96 -4.57 -30.05 3.19
N THR A 97 -4.86 -30.67 4.33
CA THR A 97 -4.20 -31.92 4.75
C THR A 97 -4.95 -33.11 4.17
N ARG A 98 -4.43 -33.65 3.06
CA ARG A 98 -4.80 -35.00 2.62
C ARG A 98 -4.37 -35.96 3.74
N PRO A 99 -5.25 -36.85 4.26
CA PRO A 99 -4.81 -37.87 5.19
C PRO A 99 -3.71 -38.69 4.52
N GLU A 100 -2.55 -38.76 5.18
CA GLU A 100 -1.44 -39.61 4.74
C GLU A 100 -1.96 -41.03 4.50
N ARG A 101 -1.55 -41.60 3.38
CA ARG A 101 -1.95 -42.94 2.97
C ARG A 101 -1.63 -43.93 4.10
N PRO A 102 -2.55 -44.81 4.52
CA PRO A 102 -2.27 -45.77 5.57
C PRO A 102 -1.05 -46.63 5.19
N PRO A 103 -0.15 -46.96 6.14
CA PRO A 103 1.09 -47.68 5.89
C PRO A 103 0.93 -49.15 5.44
N GLY A 104 -0.29 -49.59 5.11
CA GLY A 104 -0.61 -50.95 4.67
C GLY A 104 -0.57 -51.19 3.16
N ASP A 105 -0.36 -50.14 2.35
CA ASP A 105 -0.46 -50.16 0.88
C ASP A 105 0.90 -50.30 0.16
N ALA A 106 1.93 -50.83 0.83
CA ALA A 106 3.22 -51.08 0.19
C ALA A 106 3.10 -52.28 -0.79
N PRO A 107 3.52 -52.15 -2.06
CA PRO A 107 3.52 -53.29 -2.98
C PRO A 107 4.50 -54.37 -2.48
N PRO A 108 4.16 -55.67 -2.60
CA PRO A 108 5.01 -56.74 -2.09
C PRO A 108 6.39 -56.74 -2.79
N PRO A 109 7.47 -57.09 -2.07
CA PRO A 109 8.80 -57.19 -2.65
C PRO A 109 8.81 -58.28 -3.74
N ARG A 110 9.47 -57.98 -4.87
CA ARG A 110 9.71 -58.93 -5.95
C ARG A 110 10.88 -59.84 -5.63
#